data_AF-A0A9W6P2Z7-F1
#
_entry.id   AF-A0A9W6P2Z7-F1
#
_cell.length_a   1.000
_cell.length_b   1.000
_cell.length_c   1.000
_cell.angle_alpha   90.00
_cell.angle_beta   90.00
_cell.angle_gamma   90.00
#
_symmetry.space_group_name_H-M   'P 1'
#
loop_
_entity.id
_entity.type
_entity.pdbx_description
1 polymer ?
#
loop_
_entity_poly.entity_id
_entity_poly.type
_entity_poly.pdbx_seq_one_letter_code
_entity_poly.pdbx_strand_id
1 'polypeptide(L)'
;MTITLPDGVVVSVSTVQVVKGGEVDEDTGISLAGKRSPRYAGLNQHCACYCAPLPHDLWEAIERHDLYSPRTDIWLRVLDHGDTAPLPEGARVLMSRTVVCGSD
;
A
#
# COMPACT_ATOMS: atom_id res chain seq x y z
N MET A 1 18.64 12.77 -13.44
CA MET A 1 19.06 12.36 -12.09
C MET A 1 19.51 10.93 -12.20
N THR A 2 20.78 10.64 -11.94
CA THR A 2 21.36 9.30 -12.08
C THR A 2 21.53 8.73 -10.68
N ILE A 3 21.00 7.53 -10.44
CA ILE A 3 21.13 6.84 -9.15
C ILE A 3 22.13 5.70 -9.36
N THR A 4 23.20 5.68 -8.57
CA THR A 4 24.13 4.55 -8.50
C THR A 4 23.70 3.67 -7.34
N LEU A 5 23.31 2.44 -7.63
CA LEU A 5 22.89 1.47 -6.61
C LEU A 5 24.13 0.72 -6.09
N PRO A 6 24.27 0.52 -4.77
CA PRO A 6 25.30 -0.36 -4.21
C PRO A 6 25.15 -1.79 -4.73
N ASP A 7 26.26 -2.53 -4.78
CA ASP A 7 26.23 -3.95 -5.12
C ASP A 7 25.33 -4.71 -4.13
N GLY A 8 24.42 -5.52 -4.68
CA GLY A 8 23.44 -6.31 -3.90
C GLY A 8 22.06 -5.66 -3.77
N VAL A 9 21.92 -4.34 -3.98
CA VAL A 9 20.62 -3.67 -3.86
C VAL A 9 19.74 -3.98 -5.06
N VAL A 10 18.59 -4.60 -4.79
CA VAL A 10 17.53 -4.83 -5.78
C VAL A 10 16.54 -3.68 -5.69
N VAL A 11 16.21 -3.10 -6.85
CA VAL A 11 15.17 -2.08 -6.94
C VAL A 11 13.96 -2.65 -7.65
N SER A 12 12.81 -2.62 -6.97
CA SER A 12 11.51 -2.93 -7.55
C SER A 12 10.68 -1.66 -7.73
N VAL A 13 9.84 -1.68 -8.75
CA VAL A 13 8.84 -0.65 -9.00
C VAL A 13 7.48 -1.29 -8.81
N SER A 14 6.67 -0.71 -7.94
CA SER A 14 5.32 -1.20 -7.66
C SER A 14 4.32 -0.06 -7.74
N THR A 15 3.08 -0.38 -8.07
CA THR A 15 1.96 0.56 -8.03
C THR A 15 1.09 0.24 -6.83
N VAL A 16 0.97 1.19 -5.92
CA VAL A 16 0.11 1.10 -4.74
C VAL A 16 -1.18 1.85 -5.05
N GLN A 17 -2.30 1.15 -4.96
CA GLN A 17 -3.63 1.71 -5.15
C GLN A 17 -4.40 1.68 -3.83
N VAL A 18 -5.17 2.74 -3.58
CA VAL A 18 -6.21 2.73 -2.55
C VAL A 18 -7.50 2.34 -3.26
N VAL A 19 -8.10 1.22 -2.85
CA VAL A 19 -9.28 0.65 -3.48
C VAL A 19 -10.44 0.69 -2.50
N LYS A 20 -11.64 0.98 -3.00
CA LYS A 20 -12.89 0.95 -2.24
C LYS A 20 -13.86 -0.05 -2.84
N GLY A 21 -14.47 -0.86 -1.98
CA GLY A 21 -15.43 -1.89 -2.36
C GLY A 21 -14.74 -3.12 -2.95
N GLY A 22 -15.59 -4.07 -3.39
CA GLY A 22 -15.16 -5.39 -3.84
C GLY A 22 -14.54 -6.25 -2.73
N GLU A 23 -14.27 -7.50 -3.08
CA GLU A 23 -13.51 -8.41 -2.21
C GLU A 23 -12.03 -8.03 -2.22
N VAL A 24 -11.37 -8.16 -1.07
CA VAL A 24 -9.92 -7.94 -0.98
C VAL A 24 -9.24 -9.12 -1.64
N ASP A 25 -8.42 -8.84 -2.64
CA ASP A 25 -7.60 -9.84 -3.32
C ASP A 25 -6.59 -10.43 -2.34
N GLU A 26 -6.55 -11.76 -2.18
CA GLU A 26 -5.70 -12.41 -1.18
C GLU A 26 -4.20 -12.31 -1.51
N ASP A 27 -3.85 -12.16 -2.79
CA ASP A 27 -2.46 -12.13 -3.25
C ASP A 27 -1.87 -10.72 -3.21
N THR A 28 -2.68 -9.71 -3.57
CA THR A 28 -2.23 -8.32 -3.79
C THR A 28 -2.87 -7.31 -2.83
N GLY A 29 -3.91 -7.72 -2.10
CA GLY A 29 -4.72 -6.87 -1.25
C GLY A 29 -4.28 -6.86 0.21
N ILE A 30 -4.27 -5.66 0.79
CA ILE A 30 -3.88 -5.43 2.18
C ILE A 30 -4.99 -4.63 2.87
N SER A 31 -5.70 -5.30 3.78
CA SER A 31 -6.68 -4.64 4.64
C SER A 31 -5.99 -3.97 5.83
N LEU A 32 -6.34 -2.70 6.07
CA LEU A 32 -5.85 -1.92 7.22
C LEU A 32 -6.92 -1.73 8.30
N ALA A 33 -8.07 -2.39 8.18
CA ALA A 33 -9.15 -2.32 9.16
C ALA A 33 -8.66 -2.70 10.57
N GLY A 34 -8.93 -1.85 11.56
CA GLY A 34 -8.50 -2.05 12.94
C GLY A 34 -7.01 -1.83 13.21
N LYS A 35 -6.21 -1.47 12.20
CA LYS A 35 -4.82 -1.04 12.38
C LYS A 35 -4.75 0.40 12.86
N ARG A 36 -3.58 0.81 13.33
CA ARG A 36 -3.28 2.18 13.76
C ARG A 36 -2.40 2.85 12.72
N SER A 37 -2.65 4.14 12.50
CA SER A 37 -1.80 4.98 11.67
C SER A 37 -0.34 4.94 12.13
N PRO A 38 0.63 4.82 11.20
CA PRO A 38 2.05 4.88 11.51
C PRO A 38 2.50 6.22 12.10
N ARG A 39 1.68 7.28 11.98
CA ARG A 39 1.99 8.60 12.54
C ARG A 39 1.78 8.68 14.05
N TYR A 40 0.93 7.80 14.60
CA TYR A 40 0.54 7.83 16.01
C TYR A 40 0.93 6.57 16.78
N ALA A 41 1.29 5.49 16.08
CA ALA A 41 1.72 4.24 16.70
C ALA A 41 3.26 4.17 16.76
N GLY A 42 3.81 3.85 17.94
CA GLY A 42 5.14 3.24 17.99
C GLY A 42 5.15 1.95 17.17
N LEU A 43 6.30 1.59 16.60
CA LEU A 43 6.47 0.38 15.78
C LEU A 43 6.03 -0.87 16.55
N ASN A 44 4.82 -1.35 16.29
CA ASN A 44 4.24 -2.54 16.90
C ASN A 44 3.31 -3.25 15.90
N GLN A 45 2.90 -4.48 16.22
CA GLN A 45 2.06 -5.35 15.37
C GLN A 45 0.68 -4.77 14.98
N HIS A 46 0.23 -3.71 15.66
CA HIS A 46 -1.01 -2.99 15.34
C HIS A 46 -0.78 -1.79 14.43
N CYS A 47 0.46 -1.40 14.16
CA CYS A 47 0.79 -0.36 13.18
C CYS A 47 0.47 -0.85 11.76
N ALA A 48 -0.18 0.00 10.95
CA ALA A 48 -0.39 -0.26 9.53
C ALA A 48 0.93 -0.45 8.76
N CYS A 49 2.01 0.18 9.24
CA CYS A 49 3.37 0.03 8.71
C CYS A 49 3.93 -1.40 8.81
N TYR A 50 3.38 -2.23 9.69
CA TYR A 50 3.75 -3.65 9.75
C TYR A 50 3.16 -4.45 8.58
N CYS A 51 2.08 -3.96 7.95
CA CYS A 51 1.41 -4.63 6.84
C CYS A 51 2.01 -4.26 5.47
N ALA A 52 2.59 -3.06 5.33
CA ALA A 52 3.17 -2.61 4.08
C ALA A 52 4.33 -1.62 4.33
N PRO A 53 5.53 -1.86 3.77
CA PRO A 53 6.64 -0.92 3.83
C PRO A 53 6.44 0.19 2.78
N LEU A 54 5.62 1.19 3.10
CA LEU A 54 5.36 2.33 2.21
C LEU A 54 6.21 3.56 2.57
N PRO A 55 6.61 4.38 1.58
CA PRO A 55 7.21 5.69 1.82
C PRO A 55 6.35 6.60 2.71
N HIS A 56 6.99 7.49 3.45
CA HIS A 56 6.30 8.36 4.41
C HIS A 56 5.25 9.28 3.76
N ASP A 57 5.56 9.87 2.60
CA ASP A 57 4.64 10.74 1.86
C ASP A 57 3.42 9.96 1.34
N LEU A 58 3.60 8.67 1.02
CA LEU A 58 2.49 7.82 0.62
C LEU A 58 1.53 7.56 1.79
N TRP A 59 2.04 7.33 3.01
CA TRP A 59 1.20 7.24 4.20
C TRP A 59 0.33 8.49 4.40
N GLU A 60 0.91 9.69 4.30
CA GLU A 60 0.15 10.94 4.44
C GLU A 60 -0.95 11.10 3.38
N ALA A 61 -0.71 10.59 2.17
CA ALA A 61 -1.68 10.66 1.09
C ALA A 61 -2.84 9.68 1.29
N ILE A 62 -2.55 8.42 1.66
CA ILE A 62 -3.58 7.39 1.82
C ILE A 62 -4.40 7.56 3.10
N GLU A 63 -3.82 8.13 4.16
CA GLU A 63 -4.52 8.41 5.44
C GLU A 63 -5.66 9.43 5.33
N ARG A 64 -5.82 10.08 4.18
CA ARG A 64 -6.99 10.92 3.88
C ARG A 64 -8.26 10.09 3.68
N HIS A 65 -8.12 8.78 3.53
CA HIS A 65 -9.22 7.82 3.41
C HIS A 65 -9.48 7.08 4.73
N ASP A 66 -10.69 6.56 4.90
CA ASP A 66 -11.09 5.81 6.09
C ASP A 66 -10.49 4.39 6.08
N LEU A 67 -9.17 4.26 6.22
CA LEU A 67 -8.46 2.98 6.10
C LEU A 67 -8.53 2.10 7.37
N TYR A 68 -8.76 2.72 8.51
CA TYR A 68 -8.56 2.06 9.82
C TYR A 68 -9.86 1.68 10.50
N SER A 69 -11.01 2.19 10.05
CA SER A 69 -12.30 1.85 10.64
C SER A 69 -12.53 0.33 10.57
N PRO A 70 -12.99 -0.32 11.65
CA PRO A 70 -13.22 -1.78 11.65
C PRO A 70 -14.22 -2.28 10.60
N ARG A 71 -15.03 -1.37 10.04
CA ARG A 71 -16.04 -1.65 9.01
C ARG A 71 -15.71 -0.98 7.67
N THR A 72 -14.46 -0.56 7.47
CA THR A 72 -14.09 0.04 6.19
C THR A 72 -14.17 -0.98 5.06
N ASP A 73 -14.60 -0.51 3.89
CA ASP A 73 -14.53 -1.22 2.62
C ASP A 73 -13.30 -0.77 1.81
N ILE A 74 -12.35 -0.07 2.43
CA ILE A 74 -11.15 0.45 1.80
C ILE A 74 -9.95 -0.43 2.15
N TRP A 75 -9.18 -0.80 1.13
CA TRP A 75 -7.99 -1.63 1.23
C TRP A 75 -6.91 -1.13 0.26
N LEU A 76 -5.67 -1.55 0.49
CA LEU A 76 -4.57 -1.23 -0.41
C LEU A 76 -4.33 -2.39 -1.37
N ARG A 77 -4.09 -2.07 -2.64
CA ARG A 77 -3.67 -3.04 -3.64
C ARG A 77 -2.25 -2.72 -4.07
N VAL A 78 -1.34 -3.69 -4.03
CA VAL A 78 0.04 -3.53 -4.48
C VAL A 78 0.24 -4.37 -5.73
N LEU A 79 0.61 -3.73 -6.82
CA LEU A 79 0.84 -4.37 -8.12
C LEU A 79 2.30 -4.21 -8.53
N ASP A 80 2.89 -5.24 -9.08
CA ASP A 80 4.22 -5.14 -9.69
C ASP A 80 4.18 -4.30 -10.97
N HIS A 81 5.34 -3.78 -11.37
CA HIS A 81 5.43 -3.01 -12.61
C HIS A 81 4.98 -3.83 -13.82
N GLY A 82 4.00 -3.31 -14.54
CA GLY A 82 3.43 -3.98 -15.71
C GLY A 82 2.30 -4.95 -15.41
N ASP A 83 1.97 -5.17 -14.14
CA ASP A 83 0.78 -5.93 -13.77
C ASP A 83 -0.49 -5.13 -14.10
N THR A 84 -1.42 -5.77 -14.80
CA THR A 84 -2.70 -5.22 -15.23
C THR A 84 -3.87 -6.01 -14.67
N ALA A 85 -3.68 -6.72 -13.56
CA ALA A 85 -4.73 -7.49 -12.91
C ALA A 85 -6.01 -6.64 -12.75
N PRO A 86 -7.17 -7.15 -13.21
CA PRO A 86 -8.42 -6.38 -13.17
C PRO A 86 -8.82 -6.09 -11.73
N LEU A 87 -9.58 -5.01 -11.53
CA LEU A 87 -10.19 -4.76 -10.23
C LEU A 87 -11.29 -5.79 -9.94
N PRO A 88 -11.45 -6.21 -8.67
CA PRO A 88 -12.59 -7.03 -8.26
C PRO A 88 -13.93 -6.36 -8.59
N GLU A 89 -14.98 -7.17 -8.72
CA GLU A 89 -16.32 -6.65 -9.01
C GLU A 89 -16.78 -5.66 -7.93
N GLY A 90 -17.34 -4.53 -8.36
CA GLY A 90 -17.80 -3.47 -7.45
C GLY A 90 -16.68 -2.63 -6.80
N ALA A 91 -15.41 -2.94 -7.08
CA ALA A 91 -14.28 -2.17 -6.60
C ALA A 91 -14.00 -0.94 -7.48
N ARG A 92 -13.48 0.12 -6.88
CA ARG A 92 -12.95 1.29 -7.60
C ARG A 92 -11.68 1.82 -6.96
N VAL A 93 -10.77 2.31 -7.79
CA VAL A 93 -9.54 2.98 -7.33
C VAL A 93 -9.88 4.41 -6.89
N LEU A 94 -9.55 4.74 -5.64
CA LEU A 94 -9.64 6.09 -5.09
C LEU A 94 -8.35 6.89 -5.34
N MET A 95 -7.21 6.21 -5.34
CA MET A 95 -5.88 6.80 -5.50
C MET A 95 -4.93 5.74 -6.07
N SER A 96 -3.96 6.16 -6.88
CA SER A 96 -2.87 5.31 -7.35
C SER A 96 -1.54 6.06 -7.28
N ARG A 97 -0.48 5.40 -6.82
CA ARG A 97 0.89 5.91 -6.88
C ARG A 97 1.89 4.82 -7.21
N THR A 98 2.80 5.15 -8.11
CA THR A 98 3.99 4.35 -8.36
C THR A 98 5.04 4.66 -7.31
N VAL A 99 5.59 3.61 -6.71
CA VAL A 99 6.67 3.67 -5.72
C VAL A 99 7.86 2.87 -6.22
N VAL A 100 9.05 3.31 -5.84
CA VAL A 100 10.31 2.63 -6.10
C VAL A 100 10.85 2.17 -4.76
N CYS A 101 10.98 0.86 -4.58
CA CYS A 101 11.44 0.23 -3.35
C CYS A 101 12.81 -0.38 -3.59
N GLY A 102 13.77 -0.09 -2.70
CA GLY A 102 15.06 -0.76 -2.66
C GLY A 102 15.08 -1.79 -1.53
N SER A 103 15.60 -2.97 -1.79
CA SER A 103 15.90 -4.01 -0.79
C SER A 103 17.38 -4.38 -0.85
N ASP A 104 18.00 -4.58 0.32
CA ASP A 104 19.38 -5.06 0.50
C ASP A 104 19.51 -6.59 0.45
#